data_AF-A0A1F4DRJ1-F1
#
_entry.id   AF-A0A1F4DRJ1-F1
#
_cell.length_a   1.000
_cell.length_b   1.000
_cell.length_c   1.000
_cell.angle_alpha   90.00
_cell.angle_beta   90.00
_cell.angle_gamma   90.00
#
_symmetry.space_group_name_H-M   'P 1'
#
loop_
_entity.id
_entity.type
_entity.pdbx_description
1 polymer ?
#
loop_
_entity_poly.entity_id
_entity_poly.type
_entity_poly.pdbx_seq_one_letter_code
_entity_poly.pdbx_strand_id
1 'polypeptide(L)' 'MGQVTVYLDDETEEKARAAARAEGVPLSRWVAERIQRRARGEWPEAVRALAGAWPDLPSAERIRKSKARDIARGRV' A
#
# COMPACT_ATOMS: atom_id res chain seq x y z
N MET A 1 -9.01 9.57 24.52
CA MET A 1 -8.42 9.72 23.17
C MET A 1 -7.02 10.30 23.32
N GLY A 2 -6.04 9.80 22.56
CA GLY A 2 -4.70 10.37 22.56
C GLY A 2 -4.61 11.59 21.64
N GLN A 3 -3.91 12.63 22.08
CA GLN A 3 -3.57 13.79 21.27
C GLN A 3 -2.07 13.75 20.97
N VAL A 4 -1.69 13.99 19.71
CA VAL A 4 -0.30 14.08 19.27
C VAL A 4 -0.11 15.43 18.60
N THR A 5 0.91 16.17 19.03
CA THR A 5 1.40 17.35 18.32
C THR A 5 2.61 16.94 17.51
N VAL A 6 2.58 17.20 16.20
CA VAL A 6 3.68 16.87 15.29
C VAL A 6 4.11 18.14 14.58
N TYR A 7 5.42 18.32 14.43
CA TYR A 7 5.98 19.38 13.59
C TYR A 7 6.09 18.86 12.16
N LEU A 8 5.57 19.63 11.23
CA LEU A 8 5.70 19.40 9.79
C LEU A 8 6.43 20.60 9.21
N ASP A 9 7.31 20.37 8.23
CA ASP A 9 7.78 21.44 7.38
C ASP A 9 6.64 21.97 6.50
N ASP A 10 6.81 23.20 6.00
CA ASP A 10 5.78 23.91 5.24
C ASP A 10 5.31 23.10 4.01
N GLU A 11 6.24 22.47 3.29
CA GLU A 11 5.92 21.69 2.10
C GLU A 11 5.07 20.45 2.44
N THR A 12 5.43 19.74 3.53
CA THR A 12 4.67 18.59 4.01
C THR A 12 3.28 18.99 4.50
N GLU A 13 3.16 20.12 5.21
CA GLU A 13 1.88 20.64 5.67
C GLU A 13 0.95 20.99 4.49
N GLU A 14 1.47 21.71 3.49
CA GLU A 14 0.71 22.10 2.30
C GLU A 14 0.20 20.88 1.54
N LYS A 15 1.06 19.89 1.32
CA LYS A 15 0.71 18.61 0.67
C LYS A 15 -0.39 17.88 1.44
N ALA A 16 -0.26 17.79 2.76
CA ALA A 16 -1.26 17.13 3.60
C ALA A 16 -2.62 17.85 3.54
N ARG A 17 -2.63 19.18 3.61
CA ARG A 17 -3.85 19.99 3.48
C ARG A 17 -4.49 19.86 2.11
N ALA A 18 -3.71 19.86 1.04
CA ALA A 18 -4.21 19.69 -0.32
C ALA A 18 -4.86 18.31 -0.51
N ALA A 19 -4.20 17.25 -0.04
CA ALA A 19 -4.73 15.89 -0.10
C ALA A 19 -6.02 15.73 0.72
N ALA A 20 -6.05 16.24 1.95
CA ALA A 20 -7.24 16.20 2.79
C ALA A 20 -8.44 16.92 2.14
N ARG A 21 -8.21 18.09 1.52
CA ARG A 21 -9.23 18.82 0.76
C ARG A 21 -9.72 18.04 -0.45
N ALA A 22 -8.81 17.45 -1.23
CA ALA A 22 -9.16 16.64 -2.40
C ALA A 22 -10.00 15.40 -2.03
N GLU A 23 -9.73 14.81 -0.86
CA GLU A 23 -10.47 13.69 -0.30
C GLU A 23 -11.74 14.12 0.48
N GLY A 24 -12.00 15.43 0.63
CA GLY A 24 -13.20 15.97 1.30
C GLY A 24 -13.25 15.72 2.81
N VAL A 25 -12.10 15.51 3.46
CA VAL A 25 -12.02 15.19 4.90
C VAL A 25 -11.19 16.20 5.68
N PRO A 26 -11.45 16.42 6.99
CA PRO A 26 -10.61 17.27 7.82
C PRO A 26 -9.17 16.75 7.91
N LEU A 27 -8.19 17.66 7.99
CA LEU A 27 -6.76 17.31 8.06
C LEU A 27 -6.44 16.32 9.18
N SER A 28 -7.03 16.50 10.38
CA SER A 28 -6.82 15.59 11.51
C SER A 28 -7.28 14.16 11.24
N ARG A 29 -8.45 13.99 10.58
CA ARG A 29 -8.95 12.68 10.15
C ARG A 29 -8.04 12.08 9.08
N TRP A 30 -7.64 12.89 8.10
CA TRP A 30 -6.76 12.46 7.02
C TRP A 30 -5.42 11.94 7.56
N VAL A 31 -4.78 12.68 8.48
CA VAL A 31 -3.52 12.26 9.13
C VAL A 31 -3.71 10.98 9.93
N ALA A 32 -4.77 10.88 10.75
CA ALA A 32 -5.05 9.69 11.54
C ALA A 32 -5.25 8.43 10.67
N GLU A 33 -5.99 8.55 9.56
CA GLU A 33 -6.19 7.45 8.62
C GLU A 33 -4.88 7.02 7.94
N ARG A 34 -4.02 7.97 7.56
CA ARG A 34 -2.72 7.66 6.96
C ARG A 34 -1.81 6.93 7.94
N ILE A 35 -1.76 7.37 9.20
CA ILE A 35 -1.05 6.66 10.27
C ILE A 35 -1.60 5.24 10.42
N GLN A 36 -2.93 5.08 10.51
CA GLN A 36 -3.55 3.76 10.64
C GLN A 36 -3.22 2.85 9.46
N ARG A 37 -3.29 3.34 8.22
CA ARG A 37 -2.95 2.57 7.02
C ARG A 37 -1.48 2.18 6.98
N ARG A 38 -0.58 3.09 7.37
CA ARG A 38 0.87 2.87 7.29
C ARG A 38 1.43 2.03 8.44
N ALA A 39 0.81 2.13 9.61
CA ALA A 39 1.15 1.36 10.81
C ALA A 39 0.59 -0.07 10.78
N ARG A 40 -0.28 -0.41 9.81
CA ARG A 40 -0.66 -1.81 9.58
C ARG A 40 0.60 -2.61 9.25
N GLY A 41 0.99 -3.49 10.16
CA GLY A 41 2.04 -4.50 9.94
C GLY A 41 1.56 -5.70 9.11
N GLU A 42 0.27 -5.75 8.79
CA GLU A 42 -0.35 -6.84 8.06
C GLU A 42 -1.01 -6.33 6.78
N TRP A 43 -1.05 -7.21 5.77
CA TRP A 43 -1.80 -6.96 4.54
C TRP A 43 -3.29 -6.71 4.85
N PRO A 44 -3.96 -5.80 4.11
CA PRO A 44 -5.40 -5.64 4.21
C PRO A 44 -6.13 -6.96 3.98
N GLU A 45 -7.30 -7.13 4.60
CA GLU A 45 -8.08 -8.37 4.48
C GLU A 45 -8.38 -8.73 3.02
N ALA A 46 -8.73 -7.73 2.21
CA ALA A 46 -8.96 -7.92 0.78
C ALA A 46 -7.74 -8.52 0.04
N VAL A 47 -6.52 -8.25 0.51
CA VAL A 47 -5.29 -8.84 -0.05
C VAL A 47 -5.04 -10.23 0.53
N ARG A 48 -5.26 -10.43 1.83
CA ARG A 48 -5.10 -11.74 2.47
C ARG A 48 -6.06 -12.78 1.89
N ALA A 49 -7.30 -12.38 1.62
CA ALA A 49 -8.32 -13.22 1.03
C ALA A 49 -7.98 -13.68 -0.41
N LEU A 50 -7.05 -13.01 -1.10
CA LEU A 50 -6.59 -13.42 -2.43
C LEU A 50 -5.60 -14.60 -2.39
N ALA A 51 -5.04 -14.93 -1.22
CA ALA A 51 -4.14 -16.08 -1.09
C ALA A 51 -4.90 -17.38 -1.42
N GLY A 52 -4.52 -18.03 -2.52
CA GLY A 52 -5.19 -19.25 -2.99
C GLY A 52 -6.53 -19.02 -3.70
N ALA A 53 -6.92 -17.77 -3.96
CA ALA A 53 -8.18 -17.46 -4.64
C ALA A 53 -8.17 -17.73 -6.15
N TRP A 54 -6.99 -17.94 -6.76
CA TRP A 54 -6.91 -18.31 -8.18
C TRP A 54 -7.17 -19.80 -8.37
N PRO A 55 -8.31 -20.19 -8.97
CA PRO A 55 -8.70 -21.59 -9.10
C PRO A 55 -7.83 -22.37 -10.10
N ASP A 56 -7.19 -21.67 -11.03
CA ASP A 56 -6.39 -22.19 -12.13
C ASP A 56 -4.87 -22.02 -11.91
N LEU A 57 -4.46 -21.57 -10.72
CA LEU A 57 -3.04 -21.38 -10.41
C LEU A 57 -2.30 -22.73 -10.43
N PRO A 58 -1.27 -22.91 -11.28
CA PRO A 58 -0.53 -24.17 -11.33
C PRO A 58 0.18 -24.49 -10.01
N SER A 59 0.33 -25.77 -9.69
CA SER A 59 1.09 -26.18 -8.49
C SER A 59 2.53 -25.66 -8.52
N ALA A 60 3.12 -25.43 -7.35
CA ALA A 60 4.51 -24.99 -7.24
C ALA A 60 5.49 -25.94 -7.96
N GLU A 61 5.22 -27.25 -7.93
CA GLU A 61 5.99 -28.26 -8.66
C GLU A 61 5.87 -28.08 -10.18
N ARG A 62 4.67 -27.83 -10.70
CA ARG A 62 4.45 -27.57 -12.13
C ARG A 62 5.14 -26.30 -12.58
N ILE A 63 5.09 -25.23 -11.78
CA ILE A 63 5.80 -23.96 -12.07
C ILE A 63 7.32 -24.18 -12.10
N ARG A 64 7.87 -24.94 -11.15
CA ARG A 64 9.32 -25.20 -11.04
C ARG A 64 9.83 -26.21 -12.07
N LYS A 65 8.95 -26.96 -12.73
CA LYS A 65 9.31 -28.00 -13.71
C LYS A 65 10.07 -27.44 -14.92
N SER A 66 9.82 -26.19 -15.30
CA SER A 66 10.54 -25.52 -16.39
C SER A 66 11.16 -24.21 -15.90
N LYS A 67 12.49 -24.10 -15.98
CA LYS A 67 13.16 -22.79 -15.89
C LYS A 67 13.06 -22.13 -17.27
N ALA A 68 12.19 -21.14 -17.41
CA ALA A 68 12.20 -20.28 -18.59
C ALA A 68 13.53 -19.52 -18.65
N ARG A 69 14.06 -19.28 -19.86
CA ARG A 69 15.22 -18.37 -20.01
C ARG A 69 14.74 -16.95 -19.74
N ASP A 70 15.41 -16.27 -18.82
CA ASP A 70 15.22 -14.84 -18.62
C ASP A 70 15.41 -14.09 -19.94
N ILE A 71 14.48 -13.21 -20.25
CA ILE A 71 14.62 -12.29 -21.38
C ILE A 71 15.62 -11.19 -21.00
N ALA A 72 16.41 -10.74 -21.99
CA ALA A 72 17.29 -9.59 -21.77
C ALA A 72 16.46 -8.37 -21.38
N ARG A 73 16.88 -7.65 -20.33
CA ARG A 73 16.27 -6.37 -19.97
C ARG A 73 16.37 -5.44 -21.18
N GLY A 74 15.22 -5.01 -21.71
CA GLY A 74 15.19 -4.01 -22.77
C GLY A 74 15.89 -2.73 -22.28
N ARG A 75 16.89 -2.25 -23.02
CA ARG A 75 17.43 -0.91 -22.81
C ARG A 75 16.32 0.08 -23.17
N VAL A 76 15.89 0.86 -22.19
CA VAL A 76 15.03 2.05 -22.37
C VAL A 76 15.95 3.25 -22.49
#